data_AF-A0A109LRL2-F1
#
_entry.id   AF-A0A109LRL2-F1
#
_cell.length_a   1.000
_cell.length_b   1.000
_cell.length_c   1.000
_cell.angle_alpha   90.00
_cell.angle_beta   90.00
_cell.angle_gamma   90.00
#
_symmetry.space_group_name_H-M   'P 1'
#
loop_
_entity.id
_entity.type
_entity.pdbx_description
1 polymer ?
#
loop_
_entity_poly.entity_id
_entity_poly.type
_entity_poly.pdbx_seq_one_letter_code
_entity_poly.pdbx_strand_id
1 'polypeptide(L)'
;MRLLKILRDQGLGVTVHGFRSAFRDWVAEQTDYPGDVAEAALAHLFSNKVEAAYRRTDFLDKRRELLGARGVFCAATAVISHRLFRLSQRSIPGSRLVEA
;
A
#
# COMPACT_ATOMS: atom_id res chain seq x y z
N MET A 1 -11.69 -8.47 12.85
CA MET A 1 -11.52 -7.02 13.11
C MET A 1 -10.11 -6.72 13.64
N ARG A 2 -9.07 -6.72 12.78
CA ARG A 2 -7.69 -6.35 13.19
C ARG A 2 -7.17 -5.11 12.45
N LEU A 3 -7.34 -5.08 11.13
CA LEU A 3 -6.98 -3.93 10.28
C LEU A 3 -7.74 -2.64 10.64
N LEU A 4 -9.05 -2.73 10.94
CA LEU A 4 -9.86 -1.57 11.32
C LEU A 4 -9.35 -0.85 12.59
N LYS A 5 -8.88 -1.62 13.58
CA LYS A 5 -8.31 -1.07 14.82
C LYS A 5 -7.05 -0.26 14.51
N ILE A 6 -6.13 -0.85 13.74
CA ILE A 6 -4.88 -0.22 13.34
C ILE A 6 -5.12 1.10 12.58
N LEU A 7 -6.02 1.11 11.60
CA LEU A 7 -6.30 2.32 10.82
C LEU A 7 -6.87 3.46 11.68
N ARG A 8 -7.72 3.13 12.66
CA ARG A 8 -8.25 4.12 13.62
C ARG A 8 -7.18 4.61 14.60
N ASP A 9 -6.35 3.72 15.11
CA ASP A 9 -5.29 4.07 16.06
C ASP A 9 -4.22 4.97 15.42
N GLN A 10 -4.02 4.85 14.10
CA GLN A 10 -3.13 5.72 13.33
C GLN A 10 -3.76 7.09 13.00
N GLY A 11 -5.03 7.33 13.34
CA GLY A 11 -5.72 8.59 13.05
C GLY A 11 -5.88 8.90 11.55
N LEU A 12 -5.77 7.89 10.69
CA LEU A 12 -5.84 8.06 9.24
C LEU A 12 -7.29 8.11 8.78
N GLY A 13 -7.64 9.09 7.94
CA GLY A 13 -8.97 9.23 7.31
C GLY A 13 -9.28 8.19 6.23
N VAL A 14 -8.75 6.98 6.36
CA VAL A 14 -8.87 5.89 5.37
C VAL A 14 -9.81 4.80 5.88
N THR A 15 -10.61 4.26 4.97
CA THR A 15 -11.51 3.15 5.28
C THR A 15 -10.81 1.80 5.08
N VAL A 16 -11.29 0.78 5.79
CA VAL A 16 -10.82 -0.60 5.59
C VAL A 16 -11.07 -1.08 4.15
N HIS A 17 -12.21 -0.72 3.58
CA HIS A 17 -12.57 -1.11 2.22
C HIS A 17 -11.61 -0.46 1.21
N GLY A 18 -11.37 0.85 1.34
CA GLY A 18 -10.42 1.57 0.50
C GLY A 18 -9.00 1.00 0.59
N PHE A 19 -8.54 0.68 1.80
CA PHE A 19 -7.22 0.05 1.99
C PHE A 19 -7.11 -1.29 1.25
N ARG A 20 -8.15 -2.14 1.33
CA ARG A 20 -8.16 -3.45 0.66
C ARG A 20 -8.22 -3.33 -0.86
N SER A 21 -9.03 -2.41 -1.39
CA SER A 21 -9.09 -2.15 -2.84
C SER A 21 -7.72 -1.70 -3.36
N ALA A 22 -7.16 -0.65 -2.75
CA ALA A 22 -5.84 -0.13 -3.15
C ALA A 22 -4.70 -1.15 -2.95
N PHE A 23 -4.86 -2.12 -2.05
CA PHE A 23 -3.94 -3.25 -1.96
C PHE A 23 -4.09 -4.18 -3.17
N ARG A 24 -5.33 -4.60 -3.49
CA ARG A 24 -5.64 -5.47 -4.63
C ARG A 24 -5.22 -4.87 -5.97
N ASP A 25 -5.55 -3.61 -6.20
CA ASP A 25 -5.26 -2.92 -7.46
C ASP A 25 -3.75 -2.86 -7.72
N TRP A 26 -2.97 -2.50 -6.69
CA TRP A 26 -1.52 -2.51 -6.78
C TRP A 26 -0.92 -3.90 -7.01
N VAL A 27 -1.45 -4.96 -6.38
CA VAL A 27 -0.95 -6.31 -6.67
C VAL A 27 -1.19 -6.64 -8.14
N ALA A 28 -2.38 -6.31 -8.67
CA ALA A 28 -2.74 -6.62 -10.05
C ALA A 28 -1.95 -5.79 -11.08
N GLU A 29 -1.65 -4.53 -10.78
CA GLU A 29 -1.05 -3.61 -11.74
C GLU A 29 0.47 -3.48 -11.64
N GLN A 30 1.04 -3.69 -10.45
CA GLN A 30 2.43 -3.34 -10.14
C GLN A 30 3.29 -4.55 -9.78
N THR A 31 2.71 -5.76 -9.77
CA THR A 31 3.42 -6.98 -9.38
C THR A 31 2.96 -8.20 -10.16
N ASP A 32 3.81 -9.23 -10.19
CA ASP A 32 3.48 -10.53 -10.79
C ASP A 32 3.02 -11.57 -9.74
N TYR A 33 2.67 -11.15 -8.52
CA TYR A 33 2.25 -12.08 -7.48
C TYR A 33 0.88 -12.68 -7.82
N PRO A 34 0.67 -13.99 -7.58
CA PRO A 34 -0.62 -14.62 -7.80
C PRO A 34 -1.70 -13.96 -6.93
N GLY A 35 -2.88 -13.72 -7.51
CA GLY A 35 -4.01 -13.12 -6.81
C GLY A 35 -4.41 -13.89 -5.54
N ASP A 36 -4.16 -15.19 -5.52
CA ASP A 36 -4.36 -16.05 -4.35
C ASP A 36 -3.45 -15.72 -3.15
N VAL A 37 -2.21 -15.33 -3.40
CA VAL A 37 -1.27 -14.91 -2.36
C VAL A 37 -1.75 -13.59 -1.75
N ALA A 38 -2.30 -12.70 -2.58
CA ALA A 38 -2.91 -11.45 -2.12
C ALA A 38 -4.19 -11.67 -1.31
N GLU A 39 -5.06 -12.60 -1.72
CA GLU A 39 -6.25 -12.99 -0.92
C GLU A 39 -5.83 -13.59 0.44
N ALA A 40 -4.82 -14.45 0.44
CA ALA A 40 -4.26 -15.02 1.66
C ALA A 40 -3.61 -13.94 2.56
N ALA A 41 -2.96 -12.93 1.99
CA ALA A 41 -2.42 -11.79 2.72
C ALA A 41 -3.52 -10.94 3.39
N LEU A 42 -4.68 -10.80 2.74
CA LEU A 42 -5.86 -10.12 3.28
C LEU A 42 -6.66 -10.96 4.29
N ALA A 43 -6.26 -12.23 4.49
CA ALA A 43 -6.99 -13.22 5.28
C ALA A 43 -8.46 -13.37 4.83
N HIS A 44 -8.68 -13.31 3.53
CA HIS A 44 -9.99 -13.56 2.95
C HIS A 44 -10.28 -15.07 2.90
N LEU A 45 -11.54 -15.43 3.14
CA LEU A 45 -12.04 -16.78 2.96
C LEU A 45 -12.35 -16.98 1.49
N PHE A 46 -11.89 -18.09 0.91
CA PHE A 46 -12.25 -18.47 -0.45
C PHE A 46 -13.75 -18.82 -0.51
N SER A 47 -14.44 -18.27 -1.51
CA SER A 47 -15.87 -18.53 -1.73
C SER A 47 -16.14 -19.99 -2.14
N ASN A 48 -15.18 -20.64 -2.82
CA ASN A 48 -15.28 -22.03 -3.23
C ASN A 48 -14.79 -22.97 -2.11
N LYS A 49 -15.73 -23.62 -1.42
CA LYS A 49 -15.44 -24.56 -0.33
C LYS A 49 -14.60 -25.76 -0.76
N VAL A 50 -14.70 -26.18 -2.03
CA VAL A 50 -13.93 -27.32 -2.57
C VAL A 50 -12.46 -26.93 -2.70
N GLU A 51 -12.17 -25.80 -3.36
CA GLU A 51 -10.80 -25.28 -3.47
C GLU A 51 -10.19 -24.99 -2.10
N ALA A 52 -10.96 -24.41 -1.17
CA ALA A 52 -10.52 -24.16 0.20
C ALA A 52 -10.09 -25.44 0.92
N ALA A 53 -10.80 -26.57 0.71
CA ALA A 53 -10.49 -27.85 1.35
C ALA A 53 -9.18 -28.48 0.81
N TYR A 54 -8.87 -28.28 -0.47
CA TYR A 54 -7.63 -28.79 -1.07
C TYR A 54 -6.42 -27.88 -0.85
N ARG A 55 -6.66 -26.62 -0.48
CA ARG A 55 -5.61 -25.62 -0.30
C ARG A 55 -4.97 -25.74 1.09
N ARG A 56 -3.96 -26.61 1.19
CA ARG A 56 -3.19 -26.85 2.43
C ARG A 56 -2.12 -25.80 2.72
N THR A 57 -1.85 -24.89 1.78
CA THR A 57 -0.79 -23.88 1.89
C THR A 57 -1.36 -22.51 2.18
N ASP A 58 -0.73 -21.82 3.13
CA ASP A 58 -1.03 -20.46 3.59
C ASP A 58 -0.13 -19.39 2.97
N PHE A 59 0.82 -19.81 2.12
CA PHE A 59 1.78 -19.00 1.38
C PHE A 59 2.59 -18.04 2.28
N LEU A 60 2.92 -18.43 3.50
CA LEU A 60 3.57 -17.52 4.47
C LEU A 60 4.80 -16.81 3.92
N ASP A 61 5.70 -17.51 3.23
CA ASP A 61 6.91 -16.91 2.70
C ASP A 61 6.62 -15.92 1.56
N LYS A 62 5.76 -16.31 0.60
CA LYS A 62 5.34 -15.41 -0.48
C LYS A 62 4.58 -14.19 0.05
N ARG A 63 3.78 -14.36 1.11
CA ARG A 63 3.08 -13.25 1.78
C ARG A 63 4.05 -12.30 2.46
N ARG A 64 5.10 -12.82 3.09
CA ARG A 64 6.15 -12.00 3.71
C ARG A 64 6.84 -11.14 2.66
N GLU A 65 7.21 -11.74 1.54
CA GLU A 65 7.83 -11.04 0.41
C GLU A 65 6.91 -9.97 -0.17
N LEU A 66 5.64 -10.33 -0.46
CA LEU A 66 4.62 -9.42 -0.97
C LEU A 66 4.40 -8.19 -0.06
N LEU A 67 4.24 -8.42 1.24
CA LEU A 67 4.03 -7.33 2.20
C LEU A 67 5.29 -6.47 2.38
N GLY A 68 6.48 -7.07 2.28
CA GLY A 68 7.76 -6.34 2.23
C GLY A 68 7.84 -5.42 1.01
N ALA A 69 7.53 -5.94 -0.18
CA ALA A 69 7.49 -5.16 -1.42
C ALA A 69 6.49 -4.01 -1.35
N ARG A 70 5.29 -4.24 -0.77
CA ARG A 70 4.30 -3.18 -0.54
C ARG A 70 4.84 -2.08 0.36
N GLY A 71 5.54 -2.45 1.44
CA GLY A 71 6.16 -1.50 2.36
C GLY A 71 7.18 -0.61 1.66
N VAL A 72 8.05 -1.20 0.84
CA VAL A 72 9.03 -0.46 0.02
C VAL A 72 8.33 0.48 -0.96
N PHE A 73 7.29 0.02 -1.66
CA PHE A 73 6.51 0.85 -2.58
C PHE A 73 5.91 2.08 -1.88
N CYS A 74 5.26 1.88 -0.72
CA CYS A 74 4.70 2.98 0.07
C CYS A 74 5.77 3.97 0.57
N ALA A 75 6.94 3.46 0.98
CA ALA A 75 8.06 4.30 1.44
C ALA A 75 8.70 5.11 0.30
N ALA A 76 8.88 4.51 -0.89
CA ALA A 76 9.44 5.19 -2.05
C ALA A 76 8.58 6.39 -2.48
N THR A 77 7.25 6.23 -2.47
CA THR A 77 6.31 7.32 -2.80
C THR A 77 6.38 8.46 -1.78
N ALA A 78 6.63 8.17 -0.49
CA ALA A 78 6.78 9.20 0.54
C ALA A 78 8.03 10.07 0.33
N VAL A 79 9.13 9.50 -0.19
CA VAL A 79 10.37 10.23 -0.47
C VAL A 79 10.18 11.27 -1.59
N ILE A 80 9.36 10.97 -2.60
CA ILE A 80 9.09 11.90 -3.71
C ILE A 80 8.34 13.14 -3.20
N SER A 81 7.33 12.96 -2.36
CA SER A 81 6.56 14.07 -1.78
C SER A 81 7.44 14.97 -0.90
N HIS A 82 8.31 14.39 -0.08
CA HIS A 82 9.20 15.15 0.80
C HIS A 82 10.31 15.91 0.03
N ARG A 83 10.79 15.36 -1.09
CA ARG A 83 11.81 16.00 -1.94
C ARG A 83 11.23 17.15 -2.77
N LEU A 84 10.01 17.00 -3.28
CA LEU A 84 9.32 18.07 -4.02
C LEU A 84 8.90 19.22 -3.09
N PHE A 85 8.43 18.92 -1.88
CA PHE A 85 8.16 19.95 -0.87
C PHE A 85 9.43 20.75 -0.50
N ARG A 86 10.58 20.09 -0.34
CA ARG A 86 11.86 20.75 -0.05
C ARG A 86 12.36 21.64 -1.20
N LEU A 87 12.07 21.27 -2.45
CA LEU A 87 12.40 22.10 -3.62
C LEU A 87 11.46 23.30 -3.75
N SER A 88 10.19 23.15 -3.38
CA SER A 88 9.22 24.26 -3.35
C SER A 88 9.49 25.27 -2.21
N GLN A 89 10.19 24.86 -1.15
CA GLN A 89 10.50 25.70 0.02
C GLN A 89 11.89 26.37 -0.05
N ARG A 90 12.71 26.05 -1.06
CA ARG A 90 13.93 26.83 -1.34
C ARG A 90 13.51 28.12 -2.05
N SER A 91 13.17 29.13 -1.26
CA SER A 91 13.20 30.52 -1.69
C SER A 91 14.52 30.77 -2.44
N ILE A 92 14.44 31.18 -3.69
CA ILE A 92 15.58 31.73 -4.43
C ILE A 92 15.90 33.06 -3.74
N PRO A 93 17.06 33.22 -3.07
CA PRO A 93 17.44 34.52 -2.55
C PRO A 93 17.83 35.38 -3.75
N GLY A 94 16.91 36.22 -4.26
CA GLY A 94 17.28 37.24 -5.24
C GLY A 94 16.29 37.71 -6.30
N SER A 95 15.00 37.38 -6.29
CA SER A 95 14.06 38.00 -7.25
C SER A 95 13.52 39.33 -6.73
N ARG A 96 14.39 40.34 -6.72
CA ARG A 96 13.99 41.75 -6.63
C ARG A 96 14.09 42.36 -8.02
N LEU A 97 13.01 42.34 -8.81
CA LEU A 97 12.75 43.20 -9.98
C LEU A 97 11.25 43.09 -10.30
N VAL A 98 10.42 44.08 -10.62
CA VAL A 98 10.42 45.55 -10.66
C VAL A 98 8.92 45.88 -10.58
N GLU A 99 8.51 46.75 -9.65
CA GLU A 99 7.22 47.43 -9.77
C GLU A 99 7.40 48.55 -10.82
N ALA A 100 6.58 48.53 -11.87
CA ALA A 100 6.34 49.61 -12.80
C ALA A 100 4.90 49.49 -13.31
#